data_AF-A0A517NWG1-F1
#
_entry.id   AF-A0A517NWG1-F1
#
_cell.length_a   1.000
_cell.length_b   1.000
_cell.length_c   1.000
_cell.angle_alpha   90.00
_cell.angle_beta   90.00
_cell.angle_gamma   90.00
#
_symmetry.space_group_name_H-M   'P 1'
#
loop_
_entity.id
_entity.type
_entity.pdbx_description
1 polymer ?
#
loop_
_entity_poly.entity_id
_entity_poly.type
_entity_poly.pdbx_seq_one_letter_code
_entity_poly.pdbx_strand_id
1 'polypeptide(L)'
;MKDFHGELRTAIVEAIRKARGDMAAEFGSDSIHGFALCTDDNVMTLFAAVCTKSWVAEREPGYKGIGSIYVEWNQSAGDQHFETVSKIIQALADTESSNEEQRFESLTLALEDCRNEGLFESDTLLICGNTDGVGDLEVDAITRLNSPDAAARIAEDLVLTLPTAASDETAPANAESGRRKDSGISKLVSAVSQLFRSGSKRSAAMEIIPGRGVTRCEIGSPKESALEVFGKPKNVNGKYFEFPGMGVDVAWNRKKEVVLIVFFFRYEGYKSFNGKTREGIGEHSSLQQVLDTYGVPDRQDQGPTSSGTTYEHLYYDRLGLEINFRHSKLESIRVDPVIEPKQ
;
A
#
# COMPACT_ATOMS: atom_id res chain seq x y z
N MET A 1 -4.90 15.42 36.89
CA MET A 1 -4.33 15.84 35.59
C MET A 1 -5.51 15.91 34.63
N LYS A 2 -5.68 17.01 33.89
CA LYS A 2 -6.85 17.21 33.02
C LYS A 2 -6.73 16.28 31.81
N ASP A 3 -7.77 15.49 31.52
CA ASP A 3 -7.79 14.55 30.38
C ASP A 3 -8.34 15.26 29.14
N PHE A 4 -7.44 15.97 28.45
CA PHE A 4 -7.80 16.77 27.29
C PHE A 4 -8.26 15.92 26.09
N HIS A 5 -7.77 14.69 25.95
CA HIS A 5 -8.16 13.79 24.86
C HIS A 5 -9.54 13.18 25.11
N GLY A 6 -9.86 12.86 26.37
CA GLY A 6 -11.22 12.48 26.76
C GLY A 6 -12.24 13.60 26.52
N GLU A 7 -11.88 14.85 26.83
CA GLU A 7 -12.71 16.03 26.54
C GLU A 7 -12.92 16.23 25.03
N LEU A 8 -11.84 16.12 24.22
CA LEU A 8 -11.91 16.22 22.77
C LEU A 8 -12.82 15.13 22.18
N ARG A 9 -12.61 13.86 22.55
CA ARG A 9 -13.44 12.71 22.12
C ARG A 9 -14.91 12.93 22.44
N THR A 10 -15.22 13.37 23.66
CA THR A 10 -16.60 13.68 24.07
C THR A 10 -17.22 14.79 23.21
N ALA A 11 -16.45 15.86 22.95
CA ALA A 11 -16.91 16.96 22.10
C ALA A 11 -17.19 16.52 20.65
N ILE A 12 -16.36 15.63 20.10
CA ILE A 12 -16.57 15.06 18.76
C ILE A 12 -17.85 14.23 18.71
N VAL A 13 -18.07 13.32 19.68
CA VAL A 13 -19.29 12.50 19.74
C VAL A 13 -20.54 13.37 19.82
N GLU A 14 -20.53 14.41 20.67
CA GLU A 14 -21.63 15.37 20.76
C GLU A 14 -21.88 16.14 19.45
N ALA A 15 -20.82 16.53 18.75
CA ALA A 15 -20.93 17.17 17.44
C ALA A 15 -21.55 16.22 16.40
N ILE A 16 -21.12 14.96 16.36
CA ILE A 16 -21.67 13.94 15.45
C ILE A 16 -23.15 13.69 15.76
N ARG A 17 -23.56 13.62 17.02
CA ARG A 17 -24.98 13.45 17.40
C ARG A 17 -25.85 14.58 16.86
N LYS A 18 -25.39 15.82 17.00
CA LYS A 18 -26.10 16.99 16.46
C LYS A 18 -26.14 16.99 14.94
N ALA A 19 -25.00 16.72 14.31
CA ALA A 19 -24.89 16.58 12.86
C ALA A 19 -25.83 15.50 12.32
N ARG A 20 -25.95 14.36 13.00
CA ARG A 20 -26.91 13.28 12.64
C ARG A 20 -28.36 13.72 12.77
N GLY A 21 -28.69 14.56 13.74
CA GLY A 21 -30.00 15.19 13.85
C GLY A 21 -30.34 16.04 12.63
N ASP A 22 -29.39 16.87 12.19
CA ASP A 22 -29.56 17.73 11.00
C ASP A 22 -29.65 16.89 9.71
N MET A 23 -28.78 15.88 9.55
CA MET A 23 -28.84 14.95 8.40
C MET A 23 -30.16 14.19 8.32
N ALA A 24 -30.73 13.79 9.47
CA ALA A 24 -32.03 13.12 9.48
C ALA A 24 -33.17 14.05 9.01
N ALA A 25 -33.06 15.35 9.31
CA ALA A 25 -33.99 16.35 8.80
C ALA A 25 -33.78 16.64 7.29
N GLU A 26 -32.53 16.62 6.82
CA GLU A 26 -32.16 16.94 5.44
C GLU A 26 -32.41 15.78 4.47
N PHE A 27 -31.95 14.57 4.81
CA PHE A 27 -32.00 13.39 3.93
C PHE A 27 -33.26 12.53 4.12
N GLY A 28 -34.04 12.81 5.16
CA GLY A 28 -35.28 12.08 5.46
C GLY A 28 -35.03 10.58 5.68
N SER A 29 -35.59 9.74 4.81
CA SER A 29 -35.46 8.28 4.90
C SER A 29 -34.28 7.71 4.09
N ASP A 30 -33.49 8.53 3.42
CA ASP A 30 -32.33 8.07 2.66
C ASP A 30 -31.18 7.70 3.61
N SER A 31 -30.81 6.41 3.64
CA SER A 31 -29.77 5.92 4.53
C SER A 31 -28.40 6.49 4.16
N ILE A 32 -27.59 6.78 5.17
CA ILE A 32 -26.21 7.23 4.99
C ILE A 32 -25.38 6.06 4.45
N HIS A 33 -24.70 6.31 3.33
CA HIS A 33 -23.71 5.40 2.76
C HIS A 33 -22.37 5.54 3.48
N GLY A 34 -21.90 6.78 3.62
CA GLY A 34 -20.62 7.08 4.26
C GLY A 34 -20.66 8.36 5.08
N PHE A 35 -19.92 8.38 6.19
CA PHE A 35 -19.66 9.55 7.02
C PHE A 35 -18.17 9.62 7.34
N ALA A 36 -17.57 10.80 7.15
CA ALA A 36 -16.15 11.01 7.32
C ALA A 36 -15.86 12.21 8.24
N LEU A 37 -14.87 12.04 9.12
CA LEU A 37 -14.20 13.15 9.80
C LEU A 37 -12.91 13.44 9.05
N CYS A 38 -12.77 14.68 8.57
CA CYS A 38 -11.70 15.08 7.67
C CYS A 38 -10.85 16.17 8.32
N THR A 39 -9.54 16.01 8.27
CA THR A 39 -8.57 16.91 8.90
C THR A 39 -7.41 17.24 7.96
N ASP A 40 -6.62 18.26 8.29
CA ASP A 40 -5.44 18.68 7.53
C ASP A 40 -4.14 18.00 8.00
N ASP A 41 -3.02 18.27 7.30
CA ASP A 41 -1.66 17.76 7.56
C ASP A 41 -1.19 17.76 9.02
N ASN A 42 -1.73 18.62 9.89
CA ASN A 42 -1.29 18.77 11.28
C ASN A 42 -2.39 18.47 12.31
N VAL A 43 -3.55 17.99 11.86
CA VAL A 43 -4.73 17.79 12.67
C VAL A 43 -5.06 19.06 13.45
N MET A 44 -5.22 20.18 12.73
CA MET A 44 -5.52 21.50 13.27
C MET A 44 -6.95 21.93 12.98
N THR A 45 -7.50 21.46 11.86
CA THR A 45 -8.87 21.71 11.45
C THR A 45 -9.67 20.41 11.34
N LEU A 46 -10.98 20.50 11.53
CA LEU A 46 -11.90 19.37 11.39
C LEU A 46 -13.15 19.81 10.64
N PHE A 47 -13.49 19.08 9.59
CA PHE A 47 -14.81 19.15 8.96
C PHE A 47 -15.38 17.74 8.81
N ALA A 48 -16.68 17.67 8.52
CA ALA A 48 -17.35 16.40 8.27
C ALA A 48 -17.75 16.32 6.80
N ALA A 49 -17.75 15.10 6.25
CA ALA A 49 -18.27 14.84 4.92
C ALA A 49 -19.25 13.67 5.00
N VAL A 50 -20.31 13.71 4.21
CA VAL A 50 -21.34 12.66 4.22
C VAL A 50 -21.85 12.39 2.81
N CYS A 51 -22.19 11.14 2.54
CA CYS A 51 -22.95 10.77 1.36
C CYS A 51 -24.07 9.76 1.68
N THR A 52 -25.20 9.84 0.98
CA THR A 52 -26.32 8.89 1.11
C THR A 52 -26.24 7.75 0.09
N LYS A 53 -26.94 6.64 0.35
CA LYS A 53 -26.98 5.48 -0.56
C LYS A 53 -27.52 5.87 -1.94
N SER A 54 -28.54 6.74 -1.99
CA SER A 54 -29.09 7.21 -3.26
C SER A 54 -28.12 8.12 -4.02
N TRP A 55 -27.40 9.01 -3.32
CA TRP A 55 -26.40 9.88 -3.93
C TRP A 55 -25.26 9.10 -4.59
N VAL A 56 -24.79 8.04 -3.94
CA VAL A 56 -23.77 7.13 -4.49
C VAL A 56 -24.31 6.37 -5.70
N ALA A 57 -25.50 5.78 -5.59
CA ALA A 57 -26.11 5.01 -6.67
C ALA A 57 -26.28 5.82 -7.98
N GLU A 58 -26.56 7.13 -7.86
CA GLU A 58 -26.66 8.05 -9.00
C GLU A 58 -25.31 8.26 -9.71
N ARG A 59 -24.19 8.31 -8.96
CA ARG A 59 -22.87 8.72 -9.45
C ARG A 59 -21.93 7.57 -9.79
N GLU A 60 -22.06 6.45 -9.10
CA GLU A 60 -21.22 5.26 -9.28
C GLU A 60 -21.05 4.81 -10.75
N PRO A 61 -22.08 4.87 -11.63
CA PRO A 61 -21.91 4.50 -13.04
C PRO A 61 -20.93 5.40 -13.81
N GLY A 62 -20.78 6.66 -13.39
CA GLY A 62 -19.89 7.64 -14.02
C GLY A 62 -18.57 7.85 -13.27
N TYR A 63 -18.51 7.46 -12.00
CA TYR A 63 -17.34 7.59 -11.14
C TYR A 63 -17.29 6.39 -10.19
N LYS A 64 -16.64 5.32 -10.65
CA LYS A 64 -16.45 4.11 -9.85
C LYS A 64 -15.69 4.45 -8.56
N GLY A 65 -16.19 3.97 -7.42
CA GLY A 65 -15.58 4.19 -6.11
C GLY A 65 -15.99 5.50 -5.43
N ILE A 66 -16.89 6.29 -6.01
CA ILE A 66 -17.33 7.58 -5.45
C ILE A 66 -17.89 7.44 -4.03
N GLY A 67 -18.48 6.28 -3.70
CA GLY A 67 -18.95 5.96 -2.35
C GLY A 67 -17.85 5.82 -1.29
N SER A 68 -16.58 5.73 -1.68
CA SER A 68 -15.43 5.57 -0.78
C SER A 68 -14.49 6.79 -0.76
N ILE A 69 -14.62 7.70 -1.72
CA ILE A 69 -13.73 8.85 -1.89
C ILE A 69 -14.33 10.05 -1.14
N TYR A 70 -14.07 10.12 0.17
CA TYR A 70 -14.73 11.09 1.07
C TYR A 70 -14.47 12.57 0.72
N VAL A 71 -13.36 12.88 0.06
CA VAL A 71 -13.07 14.25 -0.42
C VAL A 71 -14.01 14.71 -1.53
N GLU A 72 -14.73 13.80 -2.17
CA GLU A 72 -15.73 14.10 -3.21
C GLU A 72 -17.16 14.20 -2.63
N TRP A 73 -17.34 13.84 -1.36
CA TRP A 73 -18.66 13.89 -0.71
C TRP A 73 -19.00 15.34 -0.37
N ASN A 74 -20.09 15.84 -0.95
CA ASN A 74 -20.46 17.25 -0.88
C ASN A 74 -21.87 17.50 -0.32
N GLN A 75 -22.48 16.48 0.29
CA GLN A 75 -23.73 16.68 1.02
C GLN A 75 -23.43 17.29 2.39
N SER A 76 -24.35 18.13 2.89
CA SER A 76 -24.18 18.84 4.15
C SER A 76 -24.06 17.85 5.32
N ALA A 77 -22.96 17.94 6.06
CA ALA A 77 -22.68 17.09 7.21
C ALA A 77 -22.86 17.82 8.55
N GLY A 78 -23.55 18.98 8.56
CA GLY A 78 -23.74 19.79 9.76
C GLY A 78 -22.44 20.42 10.28
N ASP A 79 -21.62 20.96 9.37
CA ASP A 79 -20.27 21.47 9.64
C ASP A 79 -20.20 22.47 10.80
N GLN A 80 -21.27 23.24 11.03
CA GLN A 80 -21.37 24.18 12.15
C GLN A 80 -21.15 23.52 13.52
N HIS A 81 -21.48 22.24 13.68
CA HIS A 81 -21.30 21.52 14.95
C HIS A 81 -19.84 21.19 15.25
N PHE A 82 -18.98 21.19 14.22
CA PHE A 82 -17.56 20.87 14.32
C PHE A 82 -16.69 22.10 14.55
N GLU A 83 -17.22 23.33 14.47
CA GLU A 83 -16.46 24.55 14.73
C GLU A 83 -15.85 24.58 16.15
N THR A 84 -16.61 24.15 17.15
CA THR A 84 -16.12 24.12 18.55
C THR A 84 -15.05 23.04 18.72
N VAL A 85 -15.22 21.91 18.03
CA VAL A 85 -14.22 20.82 18.04
C VAL A 85 -12.93 21.30 17.38
N SER A 86 -13.01 21.96 16.22
CA SER A 86 -11.85 22.56 15.55
C SER A 86 -11.10 23.54 16.46
N LYS A 87 -11.80 24.37 17.24
CA LYS A 87 -11.15 25.26 18.23
C LYS A 87 -10.43 24.50 19.35
N ILE A 88 -10.99 23.38 19.81
CA ILE A 88 -10.34 22.51 20.82
C ILE A 88 -9.09 21.86 20.21
N ILE A 89 -9.19 21.32 19.01
CA ILE A 89 -8.08 20.70 18.26
C ILE A 89 -6.94 21.71 18.07
N GLN A 90 -7.26 22.92 17.60
CA GLN A 90 -6.31 24.01 17.43
C GLN A 90 -5.62 24.37 18.75
N ALA A 91 -6.40 24.55 19.82
CA ALA A 91 -5.84 24.86 21.14
C ALA A 91 -4.93 23.75 21.67
N LEU A 92 -5.20 22.49 21.34
CA LEU A 92 -4.33 21.36 21.68
C LEU A 92 -3.06 21.32 20.82
N ALA A 93 -3.17 21.61 19.53
CA ALA A 93 -2.05 21.69 18.61
C ALA A 93 -1.06 22.80 18.99
N ASP A 94 -1.53 23.90 19.58
CA ASP A 94 -0.70 25.00 20.07
C ASP A 94 0.02 24.70 21.40
N THR A 95 -0.14 23.50 21.97
CA THR A 95 0.49 23.09 23.23
C THR A 95 1.41 21.89 23.03
N GLU A 96 2.39 21.72 23.91
CA GLU A 96 3.20 20.49 23.98
C GLU A 96 2.43 19.29 24.60
N SER A 97 1.18 19.49 25.02
CA SER A 97 0.39 18.47 25.73
C SER A 97 -0.28 17.45 24.80
N SER A 98 -0.20 17.65 23.48
CA SER A 98 -0.83 16.79 22.49
C SER A 98 -0.04 16.76 21.18
N ASN A 99 0.19 15.57 20.64
CA ASN A 99 0.73 15.38 19.29
C ASN A 99 -0.36 15.04 18.25
N GLU A 100 0.03 15.02 16.97
CA GLU A 100 -0.82 14.68 15.81
C GLU A 100 -1.54 13.33 16.00
N GLU A 101 -0.79 12.29 16.36
CA GLU A 101 -1.30 10.92 16.55
C GLU A 101 -2.40 10.86 17.62
N GLN A 102 -2.23 11.54 18.75
CA GLN A 102 -3.21 11.55 19.84
C GLN A 102 -4.50 12.29 19.48
N ARG A 103 -4.41 13.38 18.69
CA ARG A 103 -5.60 14.08 18.19
C ARG A 103 -6.34 13.22 17.17
N PHE A 104 -5.60 12.63 16.25
CA PHE A 104 -6.17 11.71 15.24
C PHE A 104 -6.83 10.49 15.88
N GLU A 105 -6.20 9.90 16.89
CA GLU A 105 -6.77 8.79 17.65
C GLU A 105 -8.06 9.21 18.37
N SER A 106 -8.15 10.45 18.85
CA SER A 106 -9.38 10.96 19.48
C SER A 106 -10.55 11.05 18.48
N LEU A 107 -10.28 11.43 17.21
CA LEU A 107 -11.26 11.40 16.12
C LEU A 107 -11.74 9.96 15.84
N THR A 108 -10.79 9.03 15.74
CA THR A 108 -11.06 7.61 15.44
C THR A 108 -11.89 6.97 16.55
N LEU A 109 -11.49 7.14 17.81
CA LEU A 109 -12.22 6.63 18.98
C LEU A 109 -13.64 7.20 19.09
N ALA A 110 -13.85 8.47 18.71
CA ALA A 110 -15.18 9.07 18.71
C ALA A 110 -16.10 8.43 17.66
N LEU A 111 -15.58 8.09 16.47
CA LEU A 111 -16.34 7.35 15.46
C LEU A 111 -16.65 5.92 15.92
N GLU A 112 -15.72 5.26 16.61
CA GLU A 112 -15.97 3.95 17.23
C GLU A 112 -17.10 4.01 18.25
N ASP A 113 -17.11 5.03 19.12
CA ASP A 113 -18.20 5.24 20.07
C ASP A 113 -19.54 5.42 19.37
N CYS A 114 -19.59 6.28 18.35
CA CYS A 114 -20.80 6.50 17.58
C CYS A 114 -21.32 5.20 16.93
N ARG A 115 -20.43 4.33 16.43
CA ARG A 115 -20.82 3.00 15.92
C ARG A 115 -21.38 2.12 17.02
N ASN A 116 -20.68 2.02 18.15
CA ASN A 116 -21.05 1.15 19.26
C ASN A 116 -22.37 1.57 19.92
N GLU A 117 -22.70 2.85 19.89
CA GLU A 117 -23.96 3.40 20.35
C GLU A 117 -25.12 3.23 19.36
N GLY A 118 -24.83 2.74 18.14
CA GLY A 118 -25.84 2.55 17.09
C GLY A 118 -26.24 3.84 16.38
N LEU A 119 -25.40 4.88 16.43
CA LEU A 119 -25.66 6.15 15.74
C LEU A 119 -25.57 6.02 14.20
N PHE A 120 -24.83 5.00 13.73
CA PHE A 120 -24.68 4.61 12.33
C PHE A 120 -25.07 3.15 12.13
N GLU A 121 -25.72 2.83 11.00
CA GLU A 121 -26.03 1.45 10.60
C GLU A 121 -24.72 0.65 10.44
N SER A 122 -24.74 -0.67 10.61
CA SER A 122 -23.51 -1.49 10.54
C SER A 122 -22.80 -1.47 9.19
N ASP A 123 -23.52 -1.13 8.12
CA ASP A 123 -23.01 -1.06 6.75
C ASP A 123 -22.64 0.36 6.31
N THR A 124 -22.92 1.39 7.13
CA THR A 124 -22.42 2.76 6.87
C THR A 124 -20.90 2.75 6.91
N LEU A 125 -20.24 3.34 5.92
CA LEU A 125 -18.80 3.53 5.90
C LEU A 125 -18.42 4.68 6.85
N LEU A 126 -17.47 4.43 7.75
CA LEU A 126 -16.93 5.46 8.64
C LEU A 126 -15.47 5.69 8.31
N ILE A 127 -15.11 6.94 7.99
CA ILE A 127 -13.76 7.30 7.58
C ILE A 127 -13.23 8.39 8.50
N CYS A 128 -11.99 8.25 8.96
CA CYS A 128 -11.24 9.34 9.58
C CYS A 128 -10.04 9.60 8.68
N GLY A 129 -10.07 10.70 7.93
CA GLY A 129 -9.13 10.91 6.83
C GLY A 129 -8.43 12.26 6.85
N ASN A 130 -7.26 12.31 6.20
CA ASN A 130 -6.50 13.54 6.01
C ASN A 130 -6.65 14.03 4.57
N THR A 131 -6.91 15.32 4.36
CA THR A 131 -7.11 15.91 3.04
C THR A 131 -5.88 15.90 2.14
N ASP A 132 -4.67 15.86 2.71
CA ASP A 132 -3.40 15.91 1.96
C ASP A 132 -2.88 14.51 1.55
N GLY A 133 -3.65 13.48 1.90
CA GLY A 133 -3.43 12.11 1.46
C GLY A 133 -3.50 11.10 2.59
N VAL A 134 -3.69 9.85 2.19
CA VAL A 134 -3.95 8.77 3.16
C VAL A 134 -2.64 8.36 3.86
N GLY A 135 -2.61 8.65 5.17
CA GLY A 135 -1.52 8.38 6.11
C GLY A 135 -1.73 7.11 6.95
N ASP A 136 -0.73 6.71 7.73
CA ASP A 136 -0.73 5.42 8.45
C ASP A 136 -1.85 5.34 9.49
N LEU A 137 -2.17 6.50 10.07
CA LEU A 137 -3.22 6.67 11.05
C LEU A 137 -4.61 6.50 10.44
N GLU A 138 -4.84 7.07 9.25
CA GLU A 138 -6.10 6.94 8.51
C GLU A 138 -6.37 5.49 8.15
N VAL A 139 -5.31 4.77 7.83
CA VAL A 139 -5.40 3.36 7.53
C VAL A 139 -5.87 2.52 8.69
N ASP A 140 -5.22 2.72 9.84
CA ASP A 140 -5.55 1.99 11.05
C ASP A 140 -6.99 2.34 11.46
N ALA A 141 -7.40 3.60 11.28
CA ALA A 141 -8.78 4.05 11.50
C ALA A 141 -9.78 3.36 10.56
N ILE A 142 -9.57 3.36 9.24
CA ILE A 142 -10.46 2.70 8.26
C ILE A 142 -10.67 1.23 8.63
N THR A 143 -9.58 0.56 9.00
CA THR A 143 -9.59 -0.87 9.34
C THR A 143 -10.35 -1.15 10.63
N ARG A 144 -10.26 -0.26 11.62
CA ARG A 144 -10.98 -0.37 12.90
C ARG A 144 -12.46 -0.03 12.79
N LEU A 145 -12.79 0.96 11.96
CA LEU A 145 -14.12 1.55 11.88
C LEU A 145 -15.10 0.79 10.98
N ASN A 146 -14.60 -0.11 10.14
CA ASN A 146 -15.38 -0.77 9.09
C ASN A 146 -15.17 -2.30 9.09
N SER A 147 -16.11 -3.02 8.48
CA SER A 147 -15.90 -4.44 8.21
C SER A 147 -14.68 -4.66 7.30
N PRO A 148 -14.02 -5.84 7.35
CA PRO A 148 -12.86 -6.12 6.51
C PRO A 148 -13.11 -5.90 5.01
N ASP A 149 -14.28 -6.30 4.52
CA ASP A 149 -14.66 -6.13 3.12
C ASP A 149 -14.86 -4.65 2.75
N ALA A 150 -15.45 -3.87 3.66
CA ALA A 150 -15.62 -2.43 3.47
C ALA A 150 -14.28 -1.70 3.50
N ALA A 151 -13.40 -2.01 4.47
CA ALA A 151 -12.07 -1.44 4.57
C ALA A 151 -11.23 -1.73 3.31
N ALA A 152 -11.32 -2.95 2.77
CA ALA A 152 -10.62 -3.33 1.54
C ALA A 152 -11.10 -2.54 0.32
N ARG A 153 -12.42 -2.33 0.18
CA ARG A 153 -12.98 -1.50 -0.90
C ARG A 153 -12.56 -0.04 -0.79
N ILE A 154 -12.66 0.54 0.41
CA ILE A 154 -12.23 1.93 0.64
C ILE A 154 -10.76 2.09 0.27
N ALA A 155 -9.91 1.13 0.65
CA ALA A 155 -8.50 1.13 0.33
C ALA A 155 -8.24 1.11 -1.19
N GLU A 156 -8.94 0.25 -1.92
CA GLU A 156 -8.82 0.14 -3.38
C GLU A 156 -9.22 1.45 -4.07
N ASP A 157 -10.35 2.03 -3.67
CA ASP A 157 -10.89 3.24 -4.28
C ASP A 157 -9.98 4.46 -4.01
N LEU A 158 -9.47 4.62 -2.79
CA LEU A 158 -8.56 5.71 -2.42
C LEU A 158 -7.16 5.59 -3.08
N VAL A 159 -6.73 4.38 -3.44
CA VAL A 159 -5.48 4.18 -4.21
C VAL A 159 -5.64 4.63 -5.66
N LEU A 160 -6.82 4.39 -6.26
CA LEU A 160 -7.08 4.65 -7.67
C LEU A 160 -7.27 6.15 -8.00
N THR A 161 -7.54 6.99 -7.01
CA THR A 161 -7.76 8.44 -7.18
C THR A 161 -6.50 9.29 -7.07
N LEU A 162 -5.36 8.73 -6.65
CA LEU A 162 -4.10 9.48 -6.63
C LEU A 162 -3.64 9.81 -8.05
N PRO A 163 -3.39 11.08 -8.40
CA PRO A 163 -2.80 11.42 -9.69
C PRO A 163 -1.41 10.79 -9.78
N THR A 164 -1.19 9.93 -10.78
CA THR A 164 0.16 9.60 -11.24
C THR A 164 0.76 10.90 -11.77
N ALA A 165 1.62 11.55 -10.99
CA ALA A 165 2.37 12.72 -11.43
C ALA A 165 3.07 12.38 -12.74
N ALA A 166 2.53 12.93 -13.84
CA ALA A 166 3.15 12.88 -15.14
C ALA A 166 4.47 13.65 -15.06
N SER A 167 5.49 13.03 -15.66
CA SER A 167 6.77 13.61 -16.00
C SER A 167 6.63 15.00 -16.61
N ASP A 168 7.18 16.01 -15.95
CA ASP A 168 7.74 17.17 -16.63
C ASP A 168 9.19 17.35 -16.15
N GLU A 169 10.11 16.99 -17.04
CA GLU A 169 11.52 17.34 -16.92
C GLU A 169 11.65 18.85 -17.17
N THR A 170 12.05 19.58 -16.14
CA THR A 170 13.09 20.63 -16.24
C THR A 170 13.39 21.15 -14.83
N ALA A 171 14.50 20.69 -14.25
CA ALA A 171 15.12 21.35 -13.10
C ALA A 171 15.85 22.63 -13.57
N PRO A 172 16.11 23.60 -12.67
CA PRO A 172 17.36 23.46 -11.93
C PRO A 172 17.32 23.83 -10.43
N ALA A 173 18.13 23.07 -9.69
CA ALA A 173 18.94 23.38 -8.51
C ALA A 173 18.52 24.51 -7.54
N ASN A 174 18.07 24.11 -6.35
CA ASN A 174 18.57 24.50 -5.01
C ASN A 174 17.43 24.44 -3.99
N ALA A 175 17.48 23.49 -3.05
CA ALA A 175 17.04 23.66 -1.66
C ALA A 175 17.20 22.34 -0.89
N GLU A 176 17.67 22.48 0.34
CA GLU A 176 18.00 21.45 1.30
C GLU A 176 16.80 20.63 1.78
N SER A 177 17.12 19.38 2.16
CA SER A 177 16.44 18.50 3.14
C SER A 177 14.94 18.69 3.42
N GLY A 178 14.14 17.69 3.01
CA GLY A 178 12.83 17.42 3.57
C GLY A 178 12.55 15.92 3.55
N ARG A 179 12.43 15.31 4.73
CA ARG A 179 12.00 13.90 4.92
C ARG A 179 10.69 13.66 4.16
N ARG A 180 10.73 12.83 3.12
CA ARG A 180 9.50 12.32 2.47
C ARG A 180 8.88 11.28 3.41
N LYS A 181 7.79 11.67 4.10
CA LYS A 181 6.90 10.76 4.83
C LYS A 181 6.37 9.71 3.83
N ASP A 182 6.58 8.43 4.13
CA ASP A 182 5.99 7.32 3.38
C ASP A 182 4.45 7.47 3.40
N SER A 183 3.81 7.44 2.21
CA SER A 183 2.35 7.60 2.10
C SER A 183 1.66 6.44 2.80
N GLY A 184 0.83 6.72 3.80
CA GLY A 184 0.25 5.67 4.63
C GLY A 184 -0.78 4.77 3.97
N ILE A 185 -1.20 5.04 2.75
CA ILE A 185 -1.83 4.07 1.83
C ILE A 185 -1.01 2.78 1.72
N SER A 186 0.32 2.86 1.86
CA SER A 186 1.22 1.71 1.95
C SER A 186 0.96 0.83 3.14
N LYS A 187 0.63 1.43 4.27
CA LYS A 187 0.19 0.69 5.44
C LYS A 187 -1.22 0.14 5.30
N LEU A 188 -2.17 0.70 4.52
CA LEU A 188 -3.54 0.13 4.42
C LEU A 188 -3.54 -1.23 3.76
N VAL A 189 -2.89 -1.24 2.59
CA VAL A 189 -2.73 -2.45 1.81
C VAL A 189 -1.91 -3.47 2.62
N SER A 190 -0.93 -3.02 3.44
CA SER A 190 -0.15 -3.87 4.35
C SER A 190 -0.92 -4.33 5.60
N ALA A 191 -1.78 -3.50 6.21
CA ALA A 191 -2.50 -3.75 7.45
C ALA A 191 -3.71 -4.66 7.20
N VAL A 192 -4.43 -4.43 6.08
CA VAL A 192 -5.47 -5.33 5.59
C VAL A 192 -4.86 -6.68 5.21
N SER A 193 -3.70 -6.71 4.52
CA SER A 193 -3.00 -7.98 4.25
C SER A 193 -2.33 -8.61 5.49
N GLN A 194 -2.09 -7.86 6.57
CA GLN A 194 -1.65 -8.35 7.88
C GLN A 194 -2.80 -8.88 8.76
N LEU A 195 -4.01 -8.34 8.65
CA LEU A 195 -5.21 -8.89 9.31
C LEU A 195 -5.64 -10.24 8.75
N PHE A 196 -5.36 -10.49 7.46
CA PHE A 196 -5.39 -11.84 6.87
C PHE A 196 -4.14 -12.69 7.21
N ARG A 197 -3.18 -12.16 7.95
CA ARG A 197 -1.96 -12.83 8.41
C ARG A 197 -1.77 -12.65 9.92
N SER A 198 -2.73 -13.13 10.72
CA SER A 198 -2.46 -13.42 12.12
C SER A 198 -1.29 -14.41 12.22
N GLY A 199 -0.12 -13.90 12.57
CA GLY A 199 1.09 -14.68 12.79
C GLY A 199 2.31 -14.05 12.13
N SER A 200 3.05 -13.28 12.93
CA SER A 200 4.47 -13.02 12.71
C SER A 200 5.21 -14.35 12.57
N LYS A 201 5.27 -14.87 11.36
CA LYS A 201 6.19 -15.91 10.92
C LYS A 201 7.24 -15.19 10.09
N ARG A 202 8.52 -15.43 10.43
CA ARG A 202 9.60 -15.29 9.45
C ARG A 202 9.07 -15.81 8.11
N SER A 203 9.08 -14.99 7.06
CA SER A 203 8.68 -15.45 5.73
C SER A 203 9.43 -16.74 5.46
N ALA A 204 8.71 -17.84 5.32
CA ALA A 204 9.32 -19.13 5.02
C ALA A 204 10.22 -18.95 3.79
N ALA A 205 11.39 -19.61 3.79
CA ALA A 205 12.29 -19.54 2.65
C ALA A 205 11.52 -19.95 1.38
N MET A 206 11.59 -19.13 0.34
CA MET A 206 10.86 -19.36 -0.91
C MET A 206 11.65 -20.30 -1.83
N GLU A 207 10.95 -21.22 -2.51
CA GLU A 207 11.53 -22.08 -3.55
C GLU A 207 11.35 -21.43 -4.92
N ILE A 208 12.46 -21.17 -5.63
CA ILE A 208 12.47 -20.75 -7.03
C ILE A 208 12.40 -22.01 -7.91
N ILE A 209 11.42 -22.07 -8.79
CA ILE A 209 11.22 -23.14 -9.76
C ILE A 209 11.74 -22.61 -11.12
N PRO A 210 12.79 -23.23 -11.70
CA PRO A 210 13.32 -22.84 -13.01
C PRO A 210 12.22 -22.70 -14.08
N GLY A 211 12.25 -21.60 -14.82
CA GLY A 211 11.31 -21.31 -15.93
C GLY A 211 9.87 -21.02 -15.50
N ARG A 212 9.58 -21.05 -14.20
CA ARG A 212 8.25 -20.83 -13.65
C ARG A 212 8.20 -19.67 -12.66
N GLY A 213 9.12 -19.55 -11.71
CA GLY A 213 9.10 -18.47 -10.71
C GLY A 213 8.98 -19.03 -9.30
N VAL A 214 8.01 -18.56 -8.51
CA VAL A 214 7.71 -19.12 -7.18
C VAL A 214 6.25 -19.54 -7.11
N THR A 215 5.91 -20.41 -6.17
CA THR A 215 4.52 -20.86 -5.98
C THR A 215 3.58 -19.66 -5.84
N ARG A 216 2.54 -19.62 -6.68
CA ARG A 216 1.54 -18.55 -6.83
C ARG A 216 2.02 -17.22 -7.44
N CYS A 217 3.24 -17.10 -7.91
CA CYS A 217 3.67 -16.00 -8.78
C CYS A 217 4.56 -16.58 -9.86
N GLU A 218 3.94 -16.95 -10.97
CA GLU A 218 4.58 -17.72 -12.03
C GLU A 218 4.61 -16.91 -13.33
N ILE A 219 5.58 -17.21 -14.20
CA ILE A 219 5.59 -16.70 -15.57
C ILE A 219 4.24 -17.06 -16.23
N GLY A 220 3.60 -16.07 -16.83
CA GLY A 220 2.28 -16.16 -17.44
C GLY A 220 1.09 -15.90 -16.49
N SER A 221 1.31 -15.84 -15.17
CA SER A 221 0.23 -15.48 -14.23
C SER A 221 -0.13 -13.99 -14.34
N PRO A 222 -1.32 -13.56 -13.88
CA PRO A 222 -1.63 -12.14 -13.75
C PRO A 222 -0.58 -11.42 -12.90
N LYS A 223 -0.27 -10.16 -13.20
CA LYS A 223 0.70 -9.36 -12.43
C LYS A 223 0.28 -9.20 -10.97
N GLU A 224 -1.02 -9.26 -10.68
CA GLU A 224 -1.60 -9.18 -9.34
C GLU A 224 -1.13 -10.34 -8.45
N SER A 225 -0.80 -11.50 -9.02
CA SER A 225 -0.20 -12.63 -8.30
C SER A 225 1.13 -12.26 -7.62
N ALA A 226 1.89 -11.32 -8.18
CA ALA A 226 3.10 -10.80 -7.54
C ALA A 226 2.77 -10.03 -6.25
N LEU A 227 1.65 -9.29 -6.23
CA LEU A 227 1.20 -8.55 -5.06
C LEU A 227 0.76 -9.50 -3.94
N GLU A 228 0.09 -10.60 -4.31
CA GLU A 228 -0.34 -11.62 -3.36
C GLU A 228 0.84 -12.36 -2.69
N VAL A 229 1.92 -12.60 -3.46
CA VAL A 229 3.08 -13.35 -2.97
C VAL A 229 4.08 -12.44 -2.25
N PHE A 230 4.45 -11.32 -2.87
CA PHE A 230 5.52 -10.45 -2.40
C PHE A 230 5.04 -9.24 -1.59
N GLY A 231 3.73 -8.98 -1.55
CA GLY A 231 3.12 -7.87 -0.81
C GLY A 231 3.05 -6.59 -1.63
N LYS A 232 3.19 -5.43 -0.98
CA LYS A 232 3.15 -4.14 -1.67
C LYS A 232 4.52 -3.78 -2.26
N PRO A 233 4.61 -3.42 -3.55
CA PRO A 233 5.86 -2.95 -4.14
C PRO A 233 6.21 -1.55 -3.60
N LYS A 234 7.50 -1.26 -3.50
CA LYS A 234 8.00 0.07 -3.14
C LYS A 234 7.82 1.05 -4.30
N ASN A 235 8.11 0.58 -5.52
CA ASN A 235 7.99 1.38 -6.74
C ASN A 235 7.17 0.62 -7.78
N VAL A 236 6.36 1.37 -8.53
CA VAL A 236 5.65 0.89 -9.72
C VAL A 236 6.10 1.76 -10.88
N ASN A 237 6.93 1.21 -11.76
CA ASN A 237 7.44 1.95 -12.91
C ASN A 237 6.97 1.28 -14.21
N GLY A 238 5.92 1.83 -14.82
CA GLY A 238 5.37 1.42 -16.11
C GLY A 238 4.92 -0.04 -16.18
N LYS A 239 5.88 -0.97 -16.29
CA LYS A 239 5.71 -2.42 -16.41
C LYS A 239 6.47 -3.25 -15.37
N TYR A 240 6.95 -2.61 -14.30
CA TYR A 240 7.71 -3.26 -13.24
C TYR A 240 7.11 -3.00 -11.85
N PHE A 241 7.16 -4.02 -11.01
CA PHE A 241 6.95 -3.94 -9.57
C PHE A 241 8.30 -4.21 -8.91
N GLU A 242 8.72 -3.28 -8.07
CA GLU A 242 9.94 -3.42 -7.29
C GLU A 242 9.59 -3.78 -5.85
N PHE A 243 10.16 -4.87 -5.34
CA PHE A 243 10.02 -5.31 -3.94
C PHE A 243 11.40 -5.33 -3.24
N PRO A 244 12.03 -4.16 -2.98
CA PRO A 244 13.36 -4.13 -2.39
C PRO A 244 13.44 -4.76 -1.00
N GLY A 245 12.34 -4.73 -0.23
CA GLY A 245 12.26 -5.40 1.07
C GLY A 245 12.29 -6.93 0.99
N MET A 246 12.04 -7.50 -0.18
CA MET A 246 12.04 -8.94 -0.44
C MET A 246 13.20 -9.38 -1.33
N GLY A 247 13.93 -8.45 -1.96
CA GLY A 247 14.95 -8.81 -2.93
C GLY A 247 14.34 -9.29 -4.25
N VAL A 248 13.22 -8.71 -4.70
CA VAL A 248 12.50 -9.20 -5.89
C VAL A 248 12.07 -8.07 -6.80
N ASP A 249 12.19 -8.26 -8.11
CA ASP A 249 11.50 -7.47 -9.13
C ASP A 249 10.62 -8.36 -10.01
N VAL A 250 9.48 -7.83 -10.45
CA VAL A 250 8.56 -8.52 -11.36
C VAL A 250 8.17 -7.61 -12.52
N ALA A 251 8.30 -8.10 -13.75
CA ALA A 251 7.87 -7.40 -14.96
C ALA A 251 6.65 -8.08 -15.60
N TRP A 252 5.81 -7.29 -16.27
CA TRP A 252 4.65 -7.80 -17.02
C TRP A 252 4.56 -7.26 -18.45
N ASN A 253 3.83 -8.00 -19.29
CA ASN A 253 3.56 -7.62 -20.68
C ASN A 253 2.32 -6.72 -20.81
N ARG A 254 1.93 -6.36 -22.04
CA ARG A 254 0.73 -5.53 -22.28
C ARG A 254 -0.59 -6.20 -21.87
N LYS A 255 -0.63 -7.53 -21.77
CA LYS A 255 -1.78 -8.30 -21.27
C LYS A 255 -1.82 -8.38 -19.74
N LYS A 256 -0.88 -7.71 -19.06
CA LYS A 256 -0.71 -7.75 -17.59
C LYS A 256 -0.34 -9.13 -17.06
N GLU A 257 0.33 -9.93 -17.88
CA GLU A 257 0.87 -11.24 -17.46
C GLU A 257 2.34 -11.09 -17.08
N VAL A 258 2.76 -11.76 -16.01
CA VAL A 258 4.15 -11.82 -15.55
C VAL A 258 5.02 -12.44 -16.64
N VAL A 259 6.10 -11.77 -17.01
CA VAL A 259 7.05 -12.25 -18.03
C VAL A 259 8.48 -12.32 -17.54
N LEU A 260 8.76 -11.83 -16.35
CA LEU A 260 10.09 -11.81 -15.76
C LEU A 260 9.97 -11.71 -14.25
N ILE A 261 10.74 -12.52 -13.53
CA ILE A 261 10.95 -12.36 -12.09
C ILE A 261 12.46 -12.37 -11.82
N VAL A 262 12.96 -11.38 -11.08
CA VAL A 262 14.37 -11.29 -10.69
C VAL A 262 14.45 -11.41 -9.17
N PHE A 263 15.34 -12.29 -8.68
CA PHE A 263 15.63 -12.51 -7.27
C PHE A 263 17.04 -12.01 -6.96
N PHE A 264 17.15 -10.96 -6.17
CA PHE A 264 18.40 -10.33 -5.78
C PHE A 264 18.91 -10.86 -4.46
N PHE A 265 20.13 -11.40 -4.47
CA PHE A 265 20.85 -11.76 -3.26
C PHE A 265 21.80 -10.65 -2.83
N ARG A 266 22.35 -9.90 -3.79
CA ARG A 266 23.36 -8.86 -3.53
C ARG A 266 23.22 -7.68 -4.49
N TYR A 267 22.16 -6.89 -4.32
CA TYR A 267 21.96 -5.69 -5.12
C TYR A 267 21.75 -4.47 -4.23
N GLU A 268 22.37 -3.34 -4.60
CA GLU A 268 22.31 -2.13 -3.78
C GLU A 268 20.87 -1.61 -3.69
N GLY A 269 20.44 -1.26 -2.48
CA GLY A 269 19.06 -0.85 -2.20
C GLY A 269 18.06 -1.99 -1.98
N TYR A 270 18.46 -3.26 -2.15
CA TYR A 270 17.62 -4.43 -1.95
C TYR A 270 18.08 -5.25 -0.73
N LYS A 271 17.13 -5.82 0.02
CA LYS A 271 17.41 -6.90 0.98
C LYS A 271 17.73 -8.18 0.21
N SER A 272 18.62 -9.02 0.76
CA SER A 272 18.89 -10.34 0.20
C SER A 272 17.61 -11.18 0.17
N PHE A 273 17.33 -11.78 -0.99
CA PHE A 273 16.21 -12.69 -1.17
C PHE A 273 16.37 -13.93 -0.29
N ASN A 274 15.38 -14.16 0.58
CA ASN A 274 15.35 -15.33 1.46
C ASN A 274 14.74 -16.55 0.74
N GLY A 275 15.51 -17.17 -0.13
CA GLY A 275 15.10 -18.36 -0.85
C GLY A 275 16.22 -19.02 -1.62
N LYS A 276 15.87 -20.07 -2.33
CA LYS A 276 16.78 -20.84 -3.19
C LYS A 276 15.99 -21.51 -4.30
N THR A 277 16.65 -21.85 -5.37
CA THR A 277 16.10 -22.75 -6.39
C THR A 277 15.74 -24.10 -5.78
N ARG A 278 14.82 -24.82 -6.41
CA ARG A 278 14.44 -26.19 -6.03
C ARG A 278 15.66 -27.11 -5.92
N GLU A 279 16.64 -26.91 -6.78
CA GLU A 279 17.88 -27.66 -6.85
C GLU A 279 18.92 -27.19 -5.81
N GLY A 280 18.61 -26.15 -5.04
CA GLY A 280 19.38 -25.72 -3.87
C GLY A 280 20.33 -24.55 -4.08
N ILE A 281 20.38 -23.96 -5.29
CA ILE A 281 21.17 -22.75 -5.57
C ILE A 281 20.52 -21.53 -4.90
N GLY A 282 21.26 -20.83 -4.05
CA GLY A 282 20.79 -19.64 -3.33
C GLY A 282 21.96 -18.74 -2.92
N GLU A 283 21.73 -17.84 -1.96
CA GLU A 283 22.66 -16.74 -1.63
C GLU A 283 24.14 -17.13 -1.53
N HIS A 284 24.46 -18.28 -0.95
CA HIS A 284 25.85 -18.70 -0.69
C HIS A 284 26.43 -19.64 -1.75
N SER A 285 25.71 -19.86 -2.85
CA SER A 285 26.16 -20.75 -3.92
C SER A 285 27.32 -20.14 -4.71
N SER A 286 28.32 -20.96 -5.01
CA SER A 286 29.43 -20.61 -5.89
C SER A 286 29.11 -20.89 -7.36
N LEU A 287 29.91 -20.33 -8.27
CA LEU A 287 29.83 -20.63 -9.71
C LEU A 287 29.92 -22.14 -9.96
N GLN A 288 30.88 -22.82 -9.32
CA GLN A 288 31.08 -24.26 -9.50
C GLN A 288 29.84 -25.06 -9.07
N GLN A 289 29.21 -24.69 -7.95
CA GLN A 289 27.98 -25.36 -7.51
C GLN A 289 26.84 -25.20 -8.52
N VAL A 290 26.73 -24.04 -9.18
CA VAL A 290 25.73 -23.80 -10.24
C VAL A 290 26.01 -24.69 -11.44
N LEU A 291 27.28 -24.78 -11.89
CA LEU A 291 27.68 -25.64 -13.00
C LEU A 291 27.49 -27.13 -12.69
N ASP A 292 27.78 -27.56 -11.47
CA ASP A 292 27.56 -28.95 -11.04
C ASP A 292 26.06 -29.29 -10.98
N THR A 293 25.21 -28.31 -10.67
CA THR A 293 23.76 -28.49 -10.50
C THR A 293 23.02 -28.48 -11.84
N TYR A 294 23.31 -27.51 -12.71
CA TYR A 294 22.57 -27.31 -13.97
C TYR A 294 23.35 -27.72 -15.22
N GLY A 295 24.62 -28.09 -15.09
CA GLY A 295 25.50 -28.44 -16.19
C GLY A 295 26.05 -27.23 -16.94
N VAL A 296 26.42 -27.44 -18.20
CA VAL A 296 26.95 -26.38 -19.08
C VAL A 296 25.82 -25.40 -19.44
N PRO A 297 26.02 -24.07 -19.30
CA PRO A 297 25.02 -23.08 -19.70
C PRO A 297 24.89 -23.04 -21.24
N ASP A 298 23.73 -22.60 -21.73
CA ASP A 298 23.50 -22.42 -23.16
C ASP A 298 24.36 -21.27 -23.71
N ARG A 299 24.54 -20.22 -22.89
CA ARG A 299 25.43 -19.08 -23.16
C ARG A 299 26.11 -18.63 -21.87
N GLN A 300 27.30 -18.07 -22.00
CA GLN A 300 28.04 -17.50 -20.88
C GLN A 300 28.73 -16.21 -21.31
N ASP A 301 28.49 -15.13 -20.57
CA ASP A 301 29.16 -13.85 -20.74
C ASP A 301 30.00 -13.55 -19.49
N GLN A 302 31.18 -12.99 -19.69
CA GLN A 302 32.02 -12.53 -18.58
C GLN A 302 32.81 -11.29 -19.00
N GLY A 303 33.07 -10.40 -18.05
CA GLY A 303 33.87 -9.22 -18.36
C GLY A 303 34.15 -8.32 -17.16
N PRO A 304 35.01 -7.31 -17.37
CA PRO A 304 35.18 -6.24 -16.41
C PRO A 304 33.96 -5.30 -16.42
N THR A 305 33.56 -4.83 -15.25
CA THR A 305 32.63 -3.71 -15.10
C THR A 305 33.40 -2.39 -15.17
N SER A 306 32.68 -1.28 -15.35
CA SER A 306 33.27 0.07 -15.33
C SER A 306 33.93 0.44 -14.00
N SER A 307 33.60 -0.25 -12.90
CA SER A 307 34.24 -0.09 -11.59
C SER A 307 35.46 -0.99 -11.39
N GLY A 308 35.89 -1.72 -12.42
CA GLY A 308 37.07 -2.61 -12.38
C GLY A 308 36.80 -3.97 -11.73
N THR A 309 35.54 -4.32 -11.52
CA THR A 309 35.11 -5.60 -10.94
C THR A 309 34.82 -6.62 -12.04
N THR A 310 34.66 -7.91 -11.72
CA THR A 310 34.24 -8.92 -12.71
C THR A 310 32.77 -9.27 -12.54
N TYR A 311 32.09 -9.44 -13.68
CA TYR A 311 30.76 -10.05 -13.76
C TYR A 311 30.84 -11.36 -14.56
N GLU A 312 29.98 -12.30 -14.21
CA GLU A 312 29.78 -13.55 -14.94
C GLU A 312 28.28 -13.84 -15.01
N HIS A 313 27.75 -13.98 -16.22
CA HIS A 313 26.34 -14.26 -16.50
C HIS A 313 26.23 -15.64 -17.14
N LEU A 314 25.40 -16.51 -16.57
CA LEU A 314 25.11 -17.83 -17.10
C LEU A 314 23.66 -17.88 -17.57
N TYR A 315 23.44 -18.19 -18.84
CA TYR A 315 22.11 -18.34 -19.42
C TYR A 315 21.80 -19.81 -19.61
N TYR A 316 20.72 -20.26 -18.98
CA TYR A 316 20.11 -21.58 -19.16
C TYR A 316 18.74 -21.36 -19.80
N ASP A 317 18.75 -20.94 -21.06
CA ASP A 317 17.55 -20.63 -21.87
C ASP A 317 16.57 -21.83 -21.87
N ARG A 318 17.10 -23.06 -21.90
CA ARG A 318 16.30 -24.31 -21.84
C ARG A 318 15.56 -24.51 -20.52
N LEU A 319 16.03 -23.86 -19.45
CA LEU A 319 15.44 -23.90 -18.11
C LEU A 319 14.70 -22.60 -17.78
N GLY A 320 14.71 -21.59 -18.66
CA GLY A 320 14.20 -20.25 -18.35
C GLY A 320 14.91 -19.60 -17.16
N LEU A 321 16.24 -19.73 -17.07
CA LEU A 321 17.06 -19.16 -16.02
C LEU A 321 18.22 -18.32 -16.55
N GLU A 322 18.47 -17.21 -15.88
CA GLU A 322 19.72 -16.43 -15.98
C GLU A 322 20.30 -16.28 -14.57
N ILE A 323 21.59 -16.55 -14.40
CA ILE A 323 22.27 -16.53 -13.10
C ILE A 323 23.47 -15.60 -13.19
N ASN A 324 23.49 -14.57 -12.35
CA ASN A 324 24.48 -13.50 -12.39
C ASN A 324 25.37 -13.54 -11.16
N PHE A 325 26.68 -13.43 -11.38
CA PHE A 325 27.70 -13.32 -10.34
C PHE A 325 28.43 -11.98 -10.44
N ARG A 326 28.75 -11.42 -9.28
CA ARG A 326 29.62 -10.25 -9.14
C ARG A 326 30.65 -10.52 -8.05
N HIS A 327 31.94 -10.32 -8.36
CA HIS A 327 33.03 -10.70 -7.45
C HIS A 327 32.97 -12.17 -6.99
N SER A 328 32.65 -13.09 -7.91
CA SER A 328 32.49 -14.52 -7.65
C SER A 328 31.43 -14.86 -6.58
N LYS A 329 30.51 -13.95 -6.29
CA LYS A 329 29.36 -14.16 -5.40
C LYS A 329 28.09 -14.06 -6.22
N LEU A 330 27.13 -14.94 -5.94
CA LEU A 330 25.82 -14.90 -6.58
C LEU A 330 25.15 -13.55 -6.33
N GLU A 331 24.87 -12.81 -7.38
CA GLU A 331 24.25 -11.49 -7.31
C GLU A 331 22.73 -11.62 -7.43
N SER A 332 22.27 -12.31 -8.48
CA SER A 332 20.85 -12.50 -8.74
C SER A 332 20.57 -13.79 -9.53
N ILE A 333 19.33 -14.25 -9.42
CA ILE A 333 18.74 -15.27 -10.29
C ILE A 333 17.54 -14.64 -10.97
N ARG A 334 17.46 -14.78 -12.28
CA ARG A 334 16.36 -14.31 -13.11
C ARG A 334 15.63 -15.51 -13.70
N VAL A 335 14.30 -15.43 -13.72
CA VAL A 335 13.41 -16.42 -14.31
C VAL A 335 12.65 -15.78 -15.47
N ASP A 336 12.75 -16.41 -16.64
CA ASP A 336 12.10 -16.00 -17.88
C ASP A 336 11.21 -17.14 -18.43
N PRO A 337 10.32 -16.88 -19.41
CA PRO A 337 9.61 -17.93 -20.12
C PRO A 337 10.61 -18.86 -20.81
N VAL A 338 10.37 -20.17 -20.70
CA VAL A 338 11.17 -21.17 -21.44
C VAL A 338 10.97 -20.94 -22.94
N ILE A 339 12.08 -20.70 -23.65
CA ILE A 339 12.07 -20.58 -25.09
C ILE A 339 12.19 -22.01 -25.66
N GLU A 340 11.10 -22.55 -26.17
CA GLU A 340 11.19 -23.81 -26.91
C GLU A 340 12.08 -23.60 -28.15
N PRO A 341 13.03 -24.50 -28.42
CA PRO A 341 13.84 -24.41 -29.63
C PRO A 341 12.90 -24.42 -30.84
N LYS A 342 13.06 -23.44 -31.73
CA LYS A 342 12.34 -23.43 -33.02
C LYS A 342 12.65 -24.75 -33.73
N GLN A 343 11.62 -25.59 -33.88
CA GLN A 343 11.71 -26.84 -34.65
C GLN A 343 12.01 -26.58 -36.12
#